data_AF-A0A7L2ZLN2-F1
#
_entry.id   AF-A0A7L2ZLN2-F1
#
_cell.length_a   1.000
_cell.length_b   1.000
_cell.length_c   1.000
_cell.angle_alpha   90.00
_cell.angle_beta   90.00
_cell.angle_gamma   90.00
#
_symmetry.space_group_name_H-M   'P 1'
#
loop_
_entity.id
_entity.type
_entity.pdbx_description
1 polymer ?
#
loop_
_entity_poly.entity_id
_entity_poly.type
_entity_poly.pdbx_seq_one_letter_code
_entity_poly.pdbx_strand_id
1 'polypeptide(L)'
;MALVPCQVLRAAILLSYCSILCNYKAIDMPAHQTYGGSWKFLTFIDLVIQAVFFGICVLTDLSSLLTRGNDSQEQERQLRKLISLRDWMMAVLAFPVGVFVVTMFWSIYIYDRELVYPKLLDNFIPAWLNHGMHTTVLPFVLIEMRTTHHQYPSRSCGLAAVCTFAVGYILWVCWIHHVTGVWVYPLLEHLSPGVKILFFAAVTVIINVFYLVGEVLNNYIWDTQK
;
A
#
# COMPACT_ATOMS: atom_id res chain seq x y z
N MET A 1 18.28 23.31 12.11
CA MET A 1 18.01 22.50 10.90
C MET A 1 16.55 22.75 10.53
N ALA A 2 16.27 23.40 9.40
CA ALA A 2 14.89 23.71 9.03
C ALA A 2 14.18 22.41 8.65
N LEU A 3 13.28 21.92 9.51
CA LEU A 3 12.41 20.79 9.21
C LEU A 3 11.51 21.19 8.02
N VAL A 4 11.53 20.40 6.95
CA VAL A 4 10.61 20.56 5.83
C VAL A 4 9.18 20.48 6.36
N PRO A 5 8.28 21.43 6.02
CA PRO A 5 6.90 21.38 6.46
C PRO A 5 6.23 20.07 6.02
N CYS A 6 5.45 19.44 6.90
CA CYS A 6 4.81 18.15 6.62
C CYS A 6 3.93 18.18 5.35
N GLN A 7 3.33 19.33 5.04
CA GLN A 7 2.52 19.53 3.84
C GLN A 7 3.37 19.41 2.55
N VAL A 8 4.57 19.99 2.55
CA VAL A 8 5.50 19.93 1.42
C VAL A 8 6.00 18.51 1.22
N LEU A 9 6.28 17.80 2.32
CA LEU A 9 6.72 16.41 2.31
C LEU A 9 5.66 15.49 1.69
N ARG A 10 4.39 15.60 2.10
CA ARG A 10 3.28 14.82 1.53
C ARG A 10 3.08 15.09 0.06
N ALA A 11 3.15 16.35 -0.36
CA ALA A 11 3.05 16.71 -1.78
C ALA A 11 4.20 16.11 -2.60
N ALA A 12 5.43 16.16 -2.09
CA ALA A 12 6.58 15.55 -2.74
C ALA A 12 6.44 14.02 -2.87
N ILE A 13 5.96 13.36 -1.81
CA ILE A 13 5.69 11.90 -1.82
C ILE A 13 4.59 11.56 -2.84
N LEU A 14 3.49 12.32 -2.87
CA LEU A 14 2.43 12.14 -3.85
C LEU A 14 2.95 12.26 -5.29
N LEU A 15 3.75 13.30 -5.58
CA LEU A 15 4.35 13.49 -6.89
C LEU A 15 5.32 12.34 -7.24
N SER A 16 6.05 11.80 -6.27
CA SER A 16 6.89 10.62 -6.46
C SER A 16 6.07 9.40 -6.88
N TYR A 17 4.94 9.12 -6.20
CA TYR A 17 4.05 8.03 -6.60
C TYR A 17 3.42 8.24 -7.97
N CYS A 18 2.99 9.47 -8.30
CA CYS A 18 2.51 9.79 -9.64
C CYS A 18 3.58 9.51 -10.70
N SER A 19 4.83 9.91 -10.44
CA SER A 19 5.96 9.62 -11.33
C SER A 19 6.19 8.12 -11.50
N ILE A 20 6.21 7.35 -10.40
CA ILE A 20 6.37 5.89 -10.42
C ILE A 20 5.25 5.23 -11.24
N LEU A 21 3.99 5.60 -10.98
CA LEU A 21 2.82 5.05 -11.68
C LEU A 21 2.84 5.39 -13.18
N CYS A 22 3.15 6.64 -13.54
CA CYS A 22 3.27 7.07 -14.94
C CYS A 22 4.38 6.29 -15.66
N ASN A 23 5.56 6.19 -15.07
CA ASN A 23 6.67 5.43 -15.65
C ASN A 23 6.32 3.95 -15.78
N TYR A 24 5.74 3.33 -14.75
CA TYR A 24 5.33 1.94 -14.79
C TYR A 24 4.27 1.66 -15.87
N LYS A 25 3.33 2.57 -16.08
CA LYS A 25 2.31 2.47 -17.14
C LYS A 25 2.84 2.76 -18.54
N ALA A 26 3.92 3.53 -18.65
CA ALA A 26 4.56 3.81 -19.93
C ALA A 26 5.40 2.65 -20.46
N ILE A 27 5.77 1.68 -19.60
CA ILE A 27 6.51 0.50 -20.01
C ILE A 27 5.56 -0.46 -20.74
N ASP A 28 5.89 -0.78 -22.00
CA ASP A 28 5.19 -1.80 -22.76
C ASP A 28 5.70 -3.20 -22.38
N MET A 29 5.01 -3.84 -21.43
CA MET A 29 5.30 -5.22 -21.02
C MET A 29 4.20 -6.17 -21.50
N PRO A 30 4.56 -7.33 -22.08
CA PRO A 30 3.57 -8.36 -22.45
C PRO A 30 2.64 -8.74 -21.28
N ALA A 31 3.18 -8.74 -20.06
CA ALA A 31 2.41 -9.04 -18.85
C ALA A 31 1.25 -8.06 -18.59
N HIS A 32 1.31 -6.81 -19.08
CA HIS A 32 0.23 -5.84 -18.95
C HIS A 32 -0.90 -6.05 -19.97
N GLN A 33 -0.63 -6.75 -21.07
CA GLN A 33 -1.60 -7.00 -22.14
C GLN A 33 -2.43 -8.26 -21.90
N THR A 34 -2.03 -9.08 -20.92
CA THR A 34 -2.79 -10.27 -20.49
C THR A 34 -3.99 -9.92 -19.60
N TYR A 35 -4.90 -10.88 -19.42
CA TYR A 35 -6.06 -10.75 -18.54
C TYR A 35 -5.66 -10.26 -17.13
N GLY A 36 -6.43 -9.29 -16.60
CA GLY A 36 -6.14 -8.60 -15.35
C GLY A 36 -5.10 -7.47 -15.45
N GLY A 37 -4.35 -7.38 -16.55
CA GLY A 37 -3.40 -6.32 -16.84
C GLY A 37 -2.43 -6.04 -15.69
N SER A 38 -2.17 -4.77 -15.39
CA SER A 38 -1.36 -4.40 -14.22
C SER A 38 -2.04 -4.72 -12.88
N TRP A 39 -3.38 -4.76 -12.85
CA TRP A 39 -4.19 -4.94 -11.63
C TRP A 39 -4.15 -6.36 -11.06
N LYS A 40 -3.53 -7.31 -11.76
CA LYS A 40 -3.23 -8.62 -11.16
C LYS A 40 -2.15 -8.53 -10.08
N PHE A 41 -1.23 -7.57 -10.17
CA PHE A 41 -0.10 -7.46 -9.25
C PHE A 41 -0.45 -6.63 -8.02
N LEU A 42 -0.21 -7.19 -6.83
CA LEU A 42 -0.47 -6.49 -5.56
C LEU A 42 0.37 -5.23 -5.44
N THR A 43 1.63 -5.24 -5.92
CA THR A 43 2.48 -4.06 -5.97
C THR A 43 1.82 -2.89 -6.70
N PHE A 44 1.15 -3.15 -7.83
CA PHE A 44 0.47 -2.09 -8.56
C PHE A 44 -0.74 -1.54 -7.79
N ILE A 45 -1.52 -2.43 -7.16
CA ILE A 45 -2.64 -2.04 -6.31
C ILE A 45 -2.15 -1.20 -5.13
N ASP A 46 -1.08 -1.62 -4.47
CA ASP A 46 -0.46 -0.91 -3.35
C ASP A 46 0.01 0.50 -3.79
N LEU A 47 0.71 0.64 -4.92
CA LEU A 47 1.11 1.96 -5.42
C LEU A 47 -0.08 2.90 -5.67
N VAL A 48 -1.20 2.37 -6.17
CA VAL A 48 -2.44 3.14 -6.31
C VAL A 48 -3.01 3.52 -4.94
N ILE A 49 -3.04 2.59 -3.98
CA ILE A 49 -3.46 2.85 -2.59
C ILE A 49 -2.60 3.96 -1.98
N GLN A 50 -1.28 3.87 -2.10
CA GLN A 50 -0.36 4.88 -1.58
C GLN A 50 -0.59 6.25 -2.24
N ALA A 51 -0.71 6.30 -3.57
CA ALA A 51 -0.97 7.55 -4.29
C ALA A 51 -2.29 8.18 -3.86
N VAL A 52 -3.37 7.40 -3.73
CA VAL A 52 -4.68 7.88 -3.28
C VAL A 52 -4.59 8.35 -1.82
N PHE A 53 -3.91 7.60 -0.96
CA PHE A 53 -3.73 7.95 0.45
C PHE A 53 -2.98 9.28 0.61
N PHE A 54 -1.83 9.46 -0.06
CA PHE A 54 -1.10 10.73 -0.02
C PHE A 54 -1.87 11.86 -0.72
N GLY A 55 -2.68 11.55 -1.72
CA GLY A 55 -3.66 12.48 -2.30
C GLY A 55 -4.64 13.00 -1.26
N ILE A 56 -5.23 12.11 -0.46
CA ILE A 56 -6.11 12.47 0.65
C ILE A 56 -5.38 13.26 1.72
N CYS A 57 -4.12 12.93 2.03
CA CYS A 57 -3.30 13.70 2.96
C CYS A 57 -3.10 15.15 2.49
N VAL A 58 -2.73 15.34 1.21
CA VAL A 58 -2.57 16.67 0.61
C VAL A 58 -3.89 17.43 0.58
N LEU A 59 -5.00 16.77 0.21
CA LEU A 59 -6.33 17.38 0.26
C LEU A 59 -6.71 17.80 1.67
N THR A 60 -6.40 16.97 2.69
CA THR A 60 -6.64 17.29 4.10
C THR A 60 -5.87 18.53 4.52
N ASP A 61 -4.60 18.63 4.12
CA ASP A 61 -3.76 19.79 4.42
C ASP A 61 -4.31 21.06 3.76
N LEU A 62 -4.66 21.00 2.47
CA LEU A 62 -5.26 22.13 1.76
C LEU A 62 -6.60 22.55 2.38
N SER A 63 -7.48 21.61 2.68
CA SER A 63 -8.75 21.90 3.35
C SER A 63 -8.53 22.54 4.73
N SER A 64 -7.57 22.04 5.52
CA SER A 64 -7.26 22.60 6.84
C SER A 64 -6.75 24.06 6.75
N LEU A 65 -5.97 24.39 5.73
CA LEU A 65 -5.48 25.74 5.49
C LEU A 65 -6.60 26.68 5.06
N LEU A 66 -7.53 26.20 4.21
CA LEU A 66 -8.68 27.00 3.75
C LEU A 66 -9.73 27.22 4.84
N THR A 67 -9.90 26.28 5.76
CA THR A 67 -10.87 26.40 6.87
C THR A 67 -10.35 27.30 8.00
N ARG A 68 -9.04 27.52 8.12
CA ARG A 68 -8.38 28.23 9.24
C ARG A 68 -8.73 29.71 9.42
N GLY A 69 -9.61 30.26 8.58
CA GLY A 69 -10.11 31.63 8.69
C GLY A 69 -11.57 31.80 8.24
N ASN A 70 -12.34 30.70 8.20
CA ASN A 70 -13.72 30.72 7.70
C ASN A 70 -14.65 29.96 8.67
N ASP A 71 -15.66 30.61 9.23
CA ASP A 71 -16.61 30.02 10.21
C ASP A 71 -17.68 29.13 9.55
N SER A 72 -17.33 28.43 8.47
CA SER A 72 -18.27 27.57 7.76
C SER A 72 -18.36 26.20 8.42
N GLN A 73 -19.45 25.97 9.15
CA GLN A 73 -19.74 24.69 9.81
C GLN A 73 -19.73 23.48 8.84
N GLU A 74 -20.12 23.70 7.57
CA GLU A 74 -20.10 22.64 6.55
C GLU A 74 -18.66 22.31 6.12
N GLN A 75 -17.78 23.30 5.94
CA GLN A 75 -16.37 23.05 5.59
C GLN A 75 -15.66 22.26 6.69
N GLU A 76 -15.90 22.58 7.97
CA GLU A 76 -15.35 21.79 9.06
C GLU A 76 -15.87 20.34 9.07
N ARG A 77 -17.17 20.14 8.76
CA ARG A 77 -17.74 18.79 8.68
C ARG A 77 -17.09 17.97 7.58
N GLN A 78 -16.82 18.57 6.42
CA GLN A 78 -16.11 17.90 5.32
C GLN A 78 -14.66 17.60 5.69
N LEU A 79 -13.96 18.54 6.35
CA LEU A 79 -12.60 18.31 6.86
C LEU A 79 -12.54 17.14 7.84
N ARG A 80 -13.49 17.05 8.78
CA ARG A 80 -13.58 15.91 9.73
C ARG A 80 -13.78 14.57 9.02
N LYS A 81 -14.63 14.51 7.99
CA LYS A 81 -14.80 13.30 7.17
C LYS A 81 -13.52 12.93 6.43
N LEU A 82 -12.81 13.92 5.89
CA LEU A 82 -11.57 13.70 5.15
C LEU A 82 -10.44 13.20 6.06
N ILE A 83 -10.31 13.76 7.26
CA ILE A 83 -9.40 13.27 8.31
C ILE A 83 -9.75 11.83 8.70
N SER A 84 -11.04 11.53 8.92
CA SER A 84 -11.48 10.17 9.25
C SER A 84 -11.19 9.18 8.13
N LEU A 85 -11.37 9.58 6.86
CA LEU A 85 -11.03 8.76 5.70
C LEU A 85 -9.52 8.53 5.61
N ARG A 86 -8.71 9.58 5.78
CA ARG A 86 -7.25 9.51 5.81
C ARG A 86 -6.77 8.49 6.84
N ASP A 87 -7.25 8.61 8.07
CA ASP A 87 -6.81 7.76 9.19
C ASP A 87 -7.26 6.31 9.00
N TRP A 88 -8.48 6.10 8.51
CA TRP A 88 -8.97 4.77 8.17
C TRP A 88 -8.14 4.13 7.05
N MET A 89 -7.85 4.88 5.97
CA MET A 89 -7.05 4.39 4.85
C MET A 89 -5.61 4.09 5.26
N MET A 90 -5.01 4.92 6.11
CA MET A 90 -3.69 4.67 6.69
C MET A 90 -3.67 3.33 7.43
N ALA A 91 -4.62 3.15 8.35
CA ALA A 91 -4.67 2.01 9.24
C ALA A 91 -4.98 0.69 8.49
N VAL A 92 -5.93 0.70 7.57
CA VAL A 92 -6.49 -0.53 6.96
C VAL A 92 -5.86 -0.88 5.62
N LEU A 93 -5.36 0.11 4.88
CA LEU A 93 -4.85 -0.13 3.52
C LEU A 93 -3.37 0.25 3.41
N ALA A 94 -3.03 1.53 3.52
CA ALA A 94 -1.71 2.03 3.16
C ALA A 94 -0.59 1.41 4.01
N PHE A 95 -0.76 1.31 5.33
CA PHE A 95 0.25 0.71 6.18
C PHE A 95 0.34 -0.82 6.01
N PRO A 96 -0.70 -1.62 6.33
CA PRO A 96 -0.56 -3.08 6.32
C PRO A 96 -0.26 -3.65 4.93
N VAL A 97 -0.86 -3.10 3.86
CA VAL A 97 -0.58 -3.56 2.48
C VAL A 97 0.83 -3.15 2.06
N GLY A 98 1.24 -1.92 2.35
CA GLY A 98 2.57 -1.42 2.00
C GLY A 98 3.70 -2.20 2.68
N VAL A 99 3.59 -2.43 4.00
CA VAL A 99 4.56 -3.26 4.73
C VAL A 99 4.54 -4.69 4.22
N PHE A 100 3.37 -5.25 3.89
CA PHE A 100 3.25 -6.59 3.33
C PHE A 100 3.97 -6.72 1.99
N VAL A 101 3.71 -5.81 1.04
CA VAL A 101 4.34 -5.82 -0.29
C VAL A 101 5.85 -5.74 -0.17
N VAL A 102 6.38 -4.78 0.60
CA VAL A 102 7.82 -4.60 0.80
C VAL A 102 8.44 -5.86 1.41
N THR A 103 7.84 -6.38 2.49
CA THR A 103 8.39 -7.53 3.22
C THR A 103 8.37 -8.79 2.36
N MET A 104 7.23 -9.12 1.75
CA MET A 104 7.09 -10.32 0.93
C MET A 104 7.96 -10.26 -0.31
N PHE A 105 7.97 -9.12 -1.01
CA PHE A 105 8.78 -8.95 -2.21
C PHE A 105 10.25 -9.16 -1.92
N TRP A 106 10.85 -8.42 -0.98
CA TRP A 106 12.28 -8.52 -0.74
C TRP A 106 12.70 -9.83 -0.09
N SER A 107 11.86 -10.41 0.78
CA SER A 107 12.16 -11.72 1.38
C SER A 107 12.22 -12.81 0.31
N ILE A 108 11.23 -12.86 -0.59
CA ILE A 108 11.21 -13.83 -1.69
C ILE A 108 12.30 -13.49 -2.70
N TYR A 109 12.51 -12.21 -3.04
CA TYR A 109 13.51 -11.77 -3.99
C TYR A 109 14.93 -12.20 -3.58
N ILE A 110 15.27 -12.05 -2.30
CA ILE A 110 16.58 -12.43 -1.75
C ILE A 110 16.74 -13.95 -1.72
N TYR A 111 15.67 -14.69 -1.40
CA TYR A 111 15.69 -16.15 -1.39
C TYR A 111 15.82 -16.74 -2.80
N ASP A 112 14.87 -16.40 -3.68
CA ASP A 112 14.88 -16.72 -5.11
C ASP A 112 13.95 -15.76 -5.85
N ARG A 113 14.54 -14.78 -6.54
CA ARG A 113 13.79 -13.76 -7.28
C ARG A 113 12.92 -14.32 -8.40
N GLU A 114 13.20 -15.49 -8.98
CA GLU A 114 12.38 -16.03 -10.06
C GLU A 114 10.93 -16.35 -9.60
N LEU A 115 10.71 -16.49 -8.29
CA LEU A 115 9.41 -16.80 -7.70
C LEU A 115 8.44 -15.61 -7.67
N VAL A 116 8.94 -14.37 -7.76
CA VAL A 116 8.13 -13.13 -7.66
C VAL A 116 8.49 -12.09 -8.72
N TYR A 117 9.75 -12.05 -9.16
CA TYR A 117 10.31 -11.07 -10.08
C TYR A 117 11.36 -11.72 -11.01
N PRO A 118 10.89 -12.44 -12.05
CA PRO A 118 11.76 -13.13 -13.00
C PRO A 118 12.77 -12.21 -13.65
N LYS A 119 13.98 -12.71 -13.97
CA LYS A 119 15.04 -11.91 -14.63
C LYS A 119 14.60 -11.27 -15.94
N LEU A 120 13.62 -11.86 -16.64
CA LEU A 120 13.02 -11.26 -17.84
C LEU A 120 12.52 -9.82 -17.62
N LEU A 121 12.05 -9.50 -16.40
CA LEU A 121 11.54 -8.17 -16.06
C LEU A 121 12.63 -7.11 -16.01
N ASP A 122 13.92 -7.47 -15.85
CA ASP A 122 15.04 -6.51 -15.85
C ASP A 122 15.20 -5.82 -17.21
N ASN A 123 14.72 -6.43 -18.30
CA ASN A 123 14.73 -5.84 -19.64
C ASN A 123 13.71 -4.71 -19.79
N PHE A 124 12.75 -4.60 -18.87
CA PHE A 124 11.63 -3.66 -18.96
C PHE A 124 11.61 -2.66 -17.80
N ILE A 125 11.86 -3.13 -16.58
CA ILE A 125 11.75 -2.35 -15.36
C ILE A 125 13.15 -1.98 -14.87
N PRO A 126 13.57 -0.71 -15.00
CA PRO A 126 14.87 -0.28 -14.50
C PRO A 126 14.93 -0.38 -12.97
N ALA A 127 16.14 -0.57 -12.42
CA ALA A 127 16.35 -0.78 -10.98
C ALA A 127 15.73 0.32 -10.11
N TRP A 128 15.83 1.59 -10.52
CA TRP A 128 15.24 2.71 -9.77
C TRP A 128 13.73 2.57 -9.65
N LEU A 129 13.05 2.09 -10.70
CA LEU A 129 11.61 1.91 -10.70
C LEU A 129 11.24 0.71 -9.85
N ASN A 130 12.00 -0.38 -9.93
CA ASN A 130 11.79 -1.53 -9.05
C ASN A 130 11.88 -1.12 -7.55
N HIS A 131 12.89 -0.33 -7.17
CA HIS A 131 12.98 0.24 -5.82
C HIS A 131 11.85 1.23 -5.51
N GLY A 132 11.45 2.06 -6.48
CA GLY A 132 10.29 2.94 -6.34
C GLY A 132 8.97 2.19 -6.13
N MET A 133 8.86 0.97 -6.66
CA MET A 133 7.67 0.15 -6.52
C MET A 133 7.66 -0.68 -5.22
N HIS A 134 8.83 -1.13 -4.76
CA HIS A 134 8.92 -2.14 -3.68
C HIS A 134 9.71 -1.70 -2.44
N THR A 135 10.41 -0.56 -2.46
CA THR A 135 11.22 -0.09 -1.32
C THR A 135 10.65 1.19 -0.73
N THR A 136 10.37 2.20 -1.55
CA THR A 136 10.00 3.56 -1.11
C THR A 136 8.70 3.60 -0.31
N VAL A 137 7.82 2.62 -0.51
CA VAL A 137 6.54 2.48 0.20
C VAL A 137 6.71 2.53 1.72
N LEU A 138 7.64 1.72 2.25
CA LEU A 138 7.85 1.61 3.70
C LEU A 138 8.40 2.92 4.32
N PRO A 139 9.49 3.52 3.82
CA PRO A 139 9.94 4.82 4.31
C PRO A 139 8.88 5.91 4.25
N PHE A 140 8.11 5.99 3.16
CA PHE A 140 7.09 7.04 2.99
C PHE A 140 5.94 6.88 3.99
N VAL A 141 5.43 5.67 4.19
CA VAL A 141 4.34 5.44 5.15
C VAL A 141 4.81 5.63 6.61
N LEU A 142 6.07 5.29 6.92
CA LEU A 142 6.67 5.54 8.24
C LEU A 142 6.89 7.04 8.51
N ILE A 143 7.33 7.78 7.48
CA ILE A 143 7.44 9.25 7.55
C ILE A 143 6.08 9.86 7.88
N GLU A 144 5.01 9.44 7.18
CA GLU A 144 3.66 9.93 7.44
C GLU A 144 3.18 9.61 8.86
N MET A 145 3.39 8.38 9.32
CA MET A 145 3.06 7.99 10.70
C MET A 145 3.83 8.81 11.74
N ARG A 146 5.05 9.26 11.42
CA ARG A 146 5.86 10.11 12.30
C ARG A 146 5.43 11.57 12.27
N THR A 147 4.91 12.06 11.15
CA THR A 147 4.47 13.46 11.00
C THR A 147 3.01 13.66 11.37
N THR A 148 2.19 12.61 11.45
CA THR A 148 0.80 12.69 11.88
C THR A 148 0.33 11.49 12.70
N HIS A 149 -0.37 11.81 13.79
CA HIS A 149 -1.04 10.82 14.61
C HIS A 149 -2.34 10.40 13.93
N HIS A 150 -2.46 9.13 13.56
CA HIS A 150 -3.66 8.59 12.93
C HIS A 150 -4.55 7.88 13.95
N GLN A 151 -5.85 8.14 13.90
CA GLN A 151 -6.82 7.41 14.72
C GLN A 151 -7.17 6.08 14.07
N TYR A 152 -6.70 4.98 14.67
CA TYR A 152 -7.07 3.64 14.21
C TYR A 152 -8.56 3.37 14.52
N PRO A 153 -9.29 2.66 13.65
CA PRO A 153 -10.63 2.17 13.96
C PRO A 153 -10.58 1.15 15.11
N SER A 154 -11.74 0.71 15.61
CA SER A 154 -11.76 -0.40 16.57
C SER A 154 -11.03 -1.63 15.99
N ARG A 155 -10.23 -2.31 16.82
CA ARG A 155 -9.39 -3.43 16.38
C ARG A 155 -10.13 -4.48 15.58
N SER A 156 -11.33 -4.87 16.02
CA SER A 156 -12.15 -5.85 15.32
C SER A 156 -12.59 -5.36 13.94
N CYS A 157 -12.98 -4.09 13.82
CA CYS A 157 -13.35 -3.49 12.54
C CYS A 157 -12.14 -3.37 11.60
N GLY A 158 -11.00 -2.92 12.12
CA GLY A 158 -9.76 -2.81 11.35
C GLY A 158 -9.28 -4.17 10.83
N LEU A 159 -9.16 -5.17 11.72
CA LEU A 159 -8.78 -6.54 11.35
C LEU A 159 -9.76 -7.15 10.34
N ALA A 160 -11.07 -6.97 10.55
CA ALA A 160 -12.07 -7.45 9.60
C ALA A 160 -11.90 -6.81 8.21
N ALA A 161 -11.61 -5.52 8.14
CA ALA A 161 -11.41 -4.80 6.90
C ALA A 161 -10.11 -5.22 6.17
N VAL A 162 -9.00 -5.38 6.90
CA VAL A 162 -7.72 -5.89 6.36
C VAL A 162 -7.88 -7.32 5.86
N CYS A 163 -8.56 -8.17 6.63
CA CYS A 163 -8.88 -9.55 6.23
C CYS A 163 -9.75 -9.59 4.97
N THR A 164 -10.78 -8.74 4.90
CA THR A 164 -11.66 -8.63 3.72
C THR A 164 -10.86 -8.24 2.47
N PHE A 165 -9.96 -7.26 2.58
CA PHE A 165 -9.08 -6.89 1.47
C PHE A 165 -8.18 -8.05 1.04
N ALA A 166 -7.53 -8.73 2.00
CA ALA A 166 -6.63 -9.84 1.73
C ALA A 166 -7.34 -11.00 1.02
N VAL A 167 -8.51 -11.41 1.52
CA VAL A 167 -9.34 -12.46 0.90
C VAL A 167 -9.80 -12.02 -0.48
N GLY A 168 -10.24 -10.77 -0.64
CA GLY A 168 -10.65 -10.23 -1.93
C GLY A 168 -9.54 -10.31 -2.98
N TYR A 169 -8.29 -9.98 -2.60
CA TYR A 169 -7.14 -10.09 -3.49
C TYR A 169 -6.77 -11.56 -3.79
N ILE A 170 -6.83 -12.46 -2.81
CA ILE A 170 -6.60 -13.90 -3.03
C ILE A 170 -7.63 -14.46 -4.02
N LEU A 171 -8.92 -14.13 -3.83
CA LEU A 171 -9.98 -14.53 -4.74
C LEU A 171 -9.74 -14.01 -6.17
N TRP A 172 -9.25 -12.77 -6.29
CA TRP A 172 -8.87 -12.21 -7.57
C TRP A 172 -7.72 -12.97 -8.26
N VAL A 173 -6.68 -13.32 -7.52
CA VAL A 173 -5.56 -14.14 -8.04
C VAL A 173 -6.04 -15.53 -8.46
N CYS A 174 -6.89 -16.18 -7.66
CA CYS A 174 -7.49 -17.46 -8.00
C CYS A 174 -8.40 -17.37 -9.24
N TRP A 175 -9.16 -16.28 -9.37
CA TRP A 175 -10.01 -16.03 -10.54
C TRP A 175 -9.18 -15.86 -11.81
N ILE A 176 -8.09 -15.09 -11.75
CA ILE A 176 -7.18 -14.93 -12.90
C ILE A 176 -6.66 -16.30 -13.33
N HIS A 177 -6.15 -17.12 -12.40
CA HIS A 177 -5.68 -18.47 -12.73
C HIS A 177 -6.80 -19.33 -13.32
N HIS A 178 -8.02 -19.25 -12.79
CA HIS A 178 -9.16 -19.99 -13.33
C HIS A 178 -9.44 -19.61 -14.81
N VAL A 179 -9.33 -18.33 -15.16
CA VAL A 179 -9.59 -17.83 -16.52
C VAL A 179 -8.43 -18.09 -17.48
N THR A 180 -7.18 -17.95 -17.02
CA THR A 180 -5.98 -17.97 -17.89
C THR A 180 -5.19 -19.27 -17.84
N GLY A 181 -5.39 -20.09 -16.80
CA GLY A 181 -4.53 -21.23 -16.49
C GLY A 181 -3.14 -20.87 -15.95
N VAL A 182 -2.87 -19.59 -15.68
CA VAL A 182 -1.54 -19.11 -15.25
C VAL A 182 -1.64 -18.36 -13.93
N TRP A 183 -0.82 -18.71 -12.96
CA TRP A 183 -0.72 -17.97 -11.71
C TRP A 183 -0.05 -16.60 -11.90
N VAL A 184 -0.56 -15.60 -11.18
CA VAL A 184 0.02 -14.25 -11.14
C VAL A 184 1.47 -14.26 -10.65
N TYR A 185 1.76 -15.13 -9.66
CA TYR A 185 3.08 -15.28 -9.06
C TYR A 185 3.62 -16.68 -9.35
N PRO A 186 4.82 -16.82 -9.96
CA PRO A 186 5.43 -18.12 -10.24
C PRO A 186 5.57 -19.02 -9.01
N LEU A 187 5.74 -18.45 -7.81
CA LEU A 187 5.71 -19.18 -6.54
C LEU A 187 4.52 -20.14 -6.45
N LEU A 188 3.32 -19.70 -6.84
CA LEU A 188 2.10 -20.47 -6.68
C LEU A 188 2.08 -21.71 -7.59
N GLU A 189 2.73 -21.66 -8.76
CA GLU A 189 2.84 -22.82 -9.66
C GLU A 189 3.55 -24.00 -8.95
N HIS A 190 4.54 -23.70 -8.12
CA HIS A 190 5.39 -24.69 -7.46
C HIS A 190 4.77 -25.33 -6.21
N LEU A 191 3.64 -24.80 -5.72
CA LEU A 191 3.00 -25.29 -4.50
C LEU A 191 1.94 -26.36 -4.82
N SER A 192 1.85 -27.43 -4.04
CA SER A 192 0.71 -28.35 -4.15
C SER A 192 -0.60 -27.68 -3.68
N PRO A 193 -1.79 -28.17 -4.06
CA PRO A 193 -3.06 -27.53 -3.67
C PRO A 193 -3.24 -27.35 -2.16
N GLY A 194 -2.86 -28.33 -1.34
CA GLY A 194 -2.92 -28.22 0.12
C GLY A 194 -1.98 -27.15 0.67
N VAL A 195 -0.77 -27.04 0.11
CA VAL A 195 0.21 -26.01 0.50
C VAL A 195 -0.24 -24.61 0.07
N LYS A 196 -0.92 -24.47 -1.08
CA LYS A 196 -1.52 -23.20 -1.50
C LYS A 196 -2.56 -22.68 -0.48
N ILE A 197 -3.42 -23.56 0.05
CA ILE A 197 -4.41 -23.19 1.06
C ILE A 197 -3.70 -22.69 2.33
N LEU A 198 -2.68 -23.42 2.79
CA LEU A 198 -1.88 -23.00 3.95
C LEU A 198 -1.16 -21.68 3.70
N PHE A 199 -0.59 -21.50 2.50
CA PHE A 199 0.07 -20.25 2.10
C PHE A 199 -0.90 -19.07 2.13
N PHE A 200 -2.10 -19.22 1.52
CA PHE A 200 -3.14 -18.19 1.54
C PHE A 200 -3.59 -17.85 2.96
N ALA A 201 -3.82 -18.85 3.81
CA ALA A 201 -4.15 -18.62 5.21
C ALA A 201 -3.02 -17.88 5.94
N ALA A 202 -1.77 -18.27 5.73
CA ALA A 202 -0.60 -17.65 6.36
C ALA A 202 -0.45 -16.18 5.95
N VAL A 203 -0.56 -15.85 4.66
CA VAL A 203 -0.44 -14.45 4.21
C VAL A 203 -1.59 -13.58 4.73
N THR A 204 -2.81 -14.13 4.86
CA THR A 204 -3.94 -13.42 5.50
C THR A 204 -3.66 -13.15 6.98
N VAL A 205 -3.04 -14.09 7.71
CA VAL A 205 -2.63 -13.85 9.10
C VAL A 205 -1.53 -12.79 9.17
N ILE A 206 -0.51 -12.89 8.33
CA ILE A 206 0.63 -11.96 8.31
C ILE A 206 0.18 -10.51 8.08
N ILE A 207 -0.70 -10.25 7.11
CA ILE A 207 -1.16 -8.87 6.86
C ILE A 207 -1.99 -8.31 8.02
N ASN A 208 -2.74 -9.16 8.75
CA ASN A 208 -3.41 -8.76 9.99
C ASN A 208 -2.42 -8.49 11.14
N VAL A 209 -1.31 -9.23 11.20
CA VAL A 209 -0.22 -8.91 12.13
C VAL A 209 0.38 -7.54 11.79
N PHE A 210 0.56 -7.20 10.52
CA PHE A 210 1.05 -5.86 10.13
C PHE A 210 0.08 -4.73 10.52
N TYR A 211 -1.24 -4.97 10.49
CA TYR A 211 -2.20 -4.02 11.05
C TYR A 211 -1.93 -3.76 12.55
N LEU A 212 -1.76 -4.82 13.34
CA LEU A 212 -1.47 -4.71 14.77
C LEU A 212 -0.14 -4.01 15.04
N VAL A 213 0.90 -4.33 14.26
CA VAL A 213 2.20 -3.64 14.32
C VAL A 213 2.03 -2.15 14.02
N GLY A 214 1.22 -1.80 13.01
CA GLY A 214 0.92 -0.41 12.67
C GLY A 214 0.22 0.34 13.81
N GLU A 215 -0.77 -0.29 14.45
CA GLU A 215 -1.47 0.28 15.60
C GLU A 215 -0.50 0.54 16.77
N VAL A 216 0.32 -0.45 17.12
CA VAL A 216 1.31 -0.34 18.19
C VAL A 216 2.35 0.73 17.88
N LEU A 217 2.87 0.75 16.65
CA LEU A 217 3.88 1.71 16.22
C LEU A 217 3.33 3.14 16.22
N ASN A 218 2.12 3.35 15.71
CA ASN A 218 1.46 4.65 15.72
C ASN A 218 1.29 5.17 17.15
N ASN A 219 0.82 4.35 18.08
CA ASN A 219 0.66 4.76 19.47
C ASN A 219 2.01 5.03 20.14
N TYR A 220 3.00 4.15 19.95
CA TYR A 220 4.33 4.32 20.54
C TYR A 220 5.03 5.63 20.09
N ILE A 221 4.92 5.97 18.81
CA ILE A 221 5.51 7.19 18.23
C ILE A 221 4.96 8.46 18.90
N TRP A 222 3.69 8.46 19.30
CA TRP A 222 2.96 9.63 19.77
C TRP A 222 2.73 9.66 21.29
N ASP A 223 2.71 8.51 21.97
CA ASP A 223 2.68 8.44 23.44
C ASP A 223 4.03 8.80 24.07
N THR A 224 5.15 8.60 23.35
CA THR A 224 6.47 9.10 23.78
C THR A 224 6.63 10.63 23.67
N GLN A 225 5.64 11.33 23.11
CA GLN A 225 5.61 12.80 23.03
C GLN A 225 4.74 13.47 24.11
N LYS A 226 4.10 12.69 24.99
CA LYS A 226 3.41 13.19 26.19
C LYS A 226 4.36 13.20 27.38
#